data_AF-A0A8C8AIL8-F1
#
_entry.id   AF-A0A8C8AIL8-F1
#
_cell.length_a   1.000
_cell.length_b   1.000
_cell.length_c   1.000
_cell.angle_alpha   90.00
_cell.angle_beta   90.00
_cell.angle_gamma   90.00
#
_symmetry.space_group_name_H-M   'P 1'
#
loop_
_entity.id
_entity.type
_entity.pdbx_description
1 polymer ?
#
loop_
_entity_poly.entity_id
_entity_poly.type
_entity_poly.pdbx_seq_one_letter_code
_entity_poly.pdbx_strand_id
1 'polypeptide(L)'
;LSQVLDAMFERKVKPQEHVIDQGDDGDNFYVVERGLYDIVVAKDNQSRCVGRYDNHGSFGELALMYNTPRAATIVATTEGALWGLDRVTFRRIILKNNAKKRKTYELFIESVPLLKSLEASERMKIVDVIGEKVYQDGERIISQGDKADCFYIVESGEVKILIKSKTMTSKEANQEVEIARCHRGQYFGELALVTNKPRAASAYAVGEVKCLVMDVQAFERLLGPCMDIMKRNITHYEEQLVAMFGSSMDLLDPGN
;
A
#
# COMPACT_ATOMS: atom_id res chain seq x y z
N LEU A 1 -4.08 -22.80 -7.05
CA LEU A 1 -2.76 -22.76 -7.71
C LEU A 1 -2.67 -23.73 -8.88
N SER A 2 -3.06 -25.01 -8.74
CA SER A 2 -3.04 -25.97 -9.88
C SER A 2 -3.83 -25.49 -11.10
N GLN A 3 -5.06 -25.01 -10.90
CA GLN A 3 -5.89 -24.46 -11.98
C GLN A 3 -5.28 -23.23 -12.70
N VAL A 4 -4.33 -22.53 -12.07
CA VAL A 4 -3.60 -21.41 -12.71
C VAL A 4 -2.56 -21.99 -13.65
N LEU A 5 -1.70 -22.87 -13.13
CA LEU A 5 -0.60 -23.49 -13.87
C LEU A 5 -1.11 -24.28 -15.07
N ASP A 6 -2.21 -25.03 -14.91
CA ASP A 6 -2.83 -25.81 -15.98
C ASP A 6 -3.40 -24.94 -17.11
N ALA A 7 -3.66 -23.66 -16.85
CA ALA A 7 -4.24 -22.74 -17.80
C ALA A 7 -3.22 -21.77 -18.43
N MET A 8 -1.94 -21.85 -18.03
CA MET A 8 -0.89 -21.06 -18.66
C MET A 8 -0.46 -21.68 -19.98
N PHE A 9 -0.11 -20.84 -20.96
CA PHE A 9 0.42 -21.27 -22.25
C PHE A 9 1.84 -20.71 -22.46
N GLU A 10 2.71 -21.47 -23.13
CA GLU A 10 4.05 -20.98 -23.48
C GLU A 10 3.95 -19.99 -24.65
N ARG A 11 4.62 -18.83 -24.52
CA ARG A 11 4.87 -17.87 -25.60
C ARG A 11 6.38 -17.71 -25.78
N LYS A 12 6.90 -18.17 -26.92
CA LYS A 12 8.28 -17.93 -27.35
C LYS A 12 8.41 -16.56 -27.98
N VAL A 13 9.51 -15.88 -27.71
CA VAL A 13 9.78 -14.52 -28.21
C VAL A 13 11.18 -14.41 -28.80
N LYS A 14 11.34 -13.52 -29.78
CA LYS A 14 12.63 -13.23 -30.43
C LYS A 14 13.24 -11.92 -29.91
N PRO A 15 14.57 -11.71 -30.07
CA PRO A 15 15.17 -10.42 -29.79
C PRO A 15 14.47 -9.29 -30.56
N GLN A 16 14.33 -8.14 -29.91
CA GLN A 16 13.61 -6.94 -30.35
C GLN A 16 12.09 -7.11 -30.47
N GLU A 17 11.52 -8.27 -30.15
CA GLU A 17 10.06 -8.44 -30.12
C GLU A 17 9.45 -7.68 -28.93
N HIS A 18 8.40 -6.91 -29.22
CA HIS A 18 7.58 -6.27 -28.20
C HIS A 18 6.59 -7.30 -27.66
N VAL A 19 6.74 -7.62 -26.37
CA VAL A 19 5.83 -8.56 -25.70
C VAL A 19 4.50 -7.89 -25.42
N ILE A 20 4.56 -6.66 -24.92
CA ILE A 20 3.44 -5.74 -24.70
C ILE A 20 3.89 -4.31 -25.02
N ASP A 21 2.97 -3.47 -25.47
CA ASP A 21 3.21 -2.06 -25.75
C ASP A 21 2.43 -1.16 -24.79
N GLN A 22 3.07 -0.10 -24.31
CA GLN A 22 2.43 0.90 -23.46
C GLN A 22 1.24 1.54 -24.20
N GLY A 23 0.11 1.67 -23.50
CA GLY A 23 -1.12 2.21 -24.08
C GLY A 23 -2.07 1.16 -24.66
N ASP A 24 -1.60 -0.06 -24.93
CA ASP A 24 -2.46 -1.13 -25.43
C ASP A 24 -3.41 -1.66 -24.35
N ASP A 25 -4.51 -2.26 -24.79
CA ASP A 25 -5.38 -3.02 -23.89
C ASP A 25 -4.66 -4.27 -23.37
N GLY A 26 -4.82 -4.56 -22.08
CA GLY A 26 -4.29 -5.79 -21.51
C GLY A 26 -5.00 -7.03 -22.03
N ASP A 27 -4.26 -8.04 -22.43
CA ASP A 27 -4.77 -9.31 -22.94
C ASP A 27 -4.32 -10.48 -22.07
N ASN A 28 -3.06 -10.46 -21.64
CA ASN A 28 -2.40 -11.54 -20.92
C ASN A 28 -1.53 -11.04 -19.75
N PHE A 29 -1.34 -11.89 -18.75
CA PHE A 29 -0.30 -11.78 -17.72
C PHE A 29 0.83 -12.73 -18.08
N TYR A 30 2.08 -12.32 -17.89
CA TYR A 30 3.24 -13.10 -18.28
C TYR A 30 4.17 -13.36 -17.09
N VAL A 31 4.67 -14.58 -16.99
CA VAL A 31 5.78 -14.96 -16.10
C VAL A 31 6.98 -15.31 -16.96
N VAL A 32 8.15 -14.78 -16.62
CA VAL A 32 9.38 -15.04 -17.35
C VAL A 32 9.87 -16.45 -17.05
N GLU A 33 10.00 -17.27 -18.09
CA GLU A 33 10.65 -18.58 -17.99
C GLU A 33 12.16 -18.44 -18.28
N ARG A 34 12.51 -17.74 -19.35
CA ARG A 34 13.90 -17.47 -19.76
C ARG A 34 13.99 -16.29 -20.71
N GLY A 35 15.15 -15.66 -20.78
CA GLY A 35 15.47 -14.52 -21.64
C GLY A 35 15.62 -13.21 -20.86
N LEU A 36 16.13 -12.19 -21.55
CA LEU A 36 16.31 -10.85 -21.02
C LEU A 36 15.27 -9.90 -21.63
N TYR A 37 14.67 -9.04 -20.80
CA TYR A 37 13.60 -8.14 -21.23
C TYR A 37 13.79 -6.74 -20.65
N ASP A 38 13.77 -5.72 -21.48
CA ASP A 38 13.84 -4.32 -21.05
C ASP A 38 12.43 -3.75 -20.80
N ILE A 39 12.28 -2.99 -19.72
CA ILE A 39 11.05 -2.29 -19.35
C ILE A 39 11.19 -0.84 -19.79
N VAL A 40 10.37 -0.41 -20.74
CA VAL A 40 10.42 0.93 -21.31
C VAL A 40 9.14 1.68 -20.97
N VAL A 41 9.29 2.89 -20.43
CA VAL A 41 8.16 3.79 -20.16
C VAL A 41 8.37 5.09 -20.93
N ALA A 42 7.37 5.45 -21.75
CA ALA A 42 7.28 6.70 -22.45
C ALA A 42 6.53 7.73 -21.59
N LYS A 43 7.18 8.87 -21.32
CA LYS A 43 6.58 10.04 -20.65
C LYS A 43 7.12 11.31 -21.30
N ASP A 44 6.24 12.27 -21.60
CA ASP A 44 6.60 13.58 -22.16
C ASP A 44 7.49 13.49 -23.42
N ASN A 45 7.12 12.61 -24.37
CA ASN A 45 7.87 12.30 -25.60
C ASN A 45 9.30 11.72 -25.39
N GLN A 46 9.66 11.32 -24.17
CA GLN A 46 10.90 10.59 -23.89
C GLN A 46 10.60 9.16 -23.48
N SER A 47 11.26 8.21 -24.13
CA SER A 47 11.25 6.80 -23.70
C SER A 47 12.45 6.54 -22.80
N ARG A 48 12.20 5.98 -21.61
CA ARG A 48 13.25 5.61 -20.66
C ARG A 48 13.16 4.13 -20.34
N CYS A 49 14.30 3.46 -20.37
CA CYS A 49 14.42 2.12 -19.79
C CYS A 49 14.43 2.27 -18.26
N VAL A 50 13.39 1.75 -17.60
CA VAL A 50 13.15 1.89 -16.16
C VAL A 50 13.52 0.64 -15.37
N GLY A 51 13.86 -0.46 -16.06
CA GLY A 51 14.26 -1.71 -15.44
C GLY A 51 14.46 -2.81 -16.47
N ARG A 52 14.87 -3.98 -15.98
CA ARG A 52 15.09 -5.19 -16.79
C ARG A 52 14.65 -6.42 -16.02
N TYR A 53 14.10 -7.39 -16.74
CA TYR A 53 13.93 -8.77 -16.26
C TYR A 53 15.06 -9.64 -16.80
N ASP A 54 15.59 -10.53 -15.95
CA ASP A 54 16.68 -11.45 -16.29
C ASP A 54 16.31 -12.87 -15.87
N ASN A 55 15.70 -13.64 -16.77
CA ASN A 55 15.28 -15.02 -16.54
C ASN A 55 14.34 -15.23 -15.32
N HIS A 56 13.74 -14.16 -14.80
CA HIS A 56 12.79 -14.20 -13.69
C HIS A 56 11.86 -12.98 -13.72
N GLY A 57 10.79 -13.05 -12.92
CA GLY A 57 9.83 -11.97 -12.75
C GLY A 57 8.54 -12.20 -13.54
N SER A 58 7.61 -11.27 -13.39
CA SER A 58 6.32 -11.29 -14.05
C SER A 58 5.84 -9.88 -14.34
N PHE A 59 4.97 -9.74 -15.34
CA PHE A 59 4.43 -8.45 -15.75
C PHE A 59 3.06 -8.58 -16.42
N GLY A 60 2.36 -7.46 -16.53
CA GLY A 60 1.10 -7.34 -17.25
C GLY A 60 -0.15 -7.57 -16.40
N GLU A 61 -0.02 -7.73 -15.09
CA GLU A 61 -1.10 -7.92 -14.14
C GLU A 61 -2.00 -6.69 -14.02
N LEU A 62 -1.44 -5.49 -14.07
CA LEU A 62 -2.17 -4.24 -13.81
C LEU A 62 -3.33 -4.04 -14.80
N ALA A 63 -3.08 -4.25 -16.09
CA ALA A 63 -4.09 -4.09 -17.13
C ALA A 63 -5.22 -5.12 -17.02
N LEU A 64 -4.91 -6.31 -16.50
CA LEU A 64 -5.89 -7.38 -16.29
C LEU A 64 -6.75 -7.15 -15.05
N MET A 65 -6.17 -6.60 -13.99
CA MET A 65 -6.86 -6.32 -12.73
C MET A 65 -7.74 -5.08 -12.83
N TYR A 66 -7.20 -3.98 -13.33
CA TYR A 66 -7.84 -2.66 -13.24
C TYR A 66 -8.49 -2.19 -14.54
N ASN A 67 -8.44 -3.00 -15.60
CA ASN A 67 -8.95 -2.65 -16.92
C ASN A 67 -8.40 -1.30 -17.43
N THR A 68 -7.12 -1.03 -17.15
CA THR A 68 -6.38 0.12 -17.64
C THR A 68 -5.47 -0.27 -18.80
N PRO A 69 -5.06 0.67 -19.66
CA PRO A 69 -4.01 0.45 -20.65
C PRO A 69 -2.69 -0.07 -20.02
N ARG A 70 -1.85 -0.72 -20.81
CA ARG A 70 -0.50 -1.13 -20.41
C ARG A 70 0.30 0.10 -19.96
N ALA A 71 0.93 0.02 -18.80
CA ALA A 71 1.69 1.12 -18.21
C ALA A 71 3.13 1.24 -18.76
N ALA A 72 3.62 0.21 -19.44
CA ALA A 72 4.98 0.14 -19.97
C ALA A 72 5.02 -0.80 -21.19
N THR A 73 6.01 -0.58 -22.06
CA THR A 73 6.40 -1.51 -23.13
C THR A 73 7.43 -2.49 -22.58
N ILE A 74 7.33 -3.76 -22.94
CA ILE A 74 8.32 -4.80 -22.59
C ILE A 74 8.91 -5.35 -23.88
N VAL A 75 10.23 -5.22 -24.03
CA VAL A 75 10.94 -5.65 -25.25
C VAL A 75 11.93 -6.75 -24.90
N ALA A 76 11.84 -7.88 -25.60
CA ALA A 76 12.82 -8.95 -25.47
C ALA A 76 14.17 -8.50 -26.06
N THR A 77 15.27 -8.65 -25.32
CA THR A 77 16.62 -8.34 -25.81
C THR A 77 17.38 -9.58 -26.25
N THR A 78 16.90 -10.77 -25.88
CA THR A 78 17.39 -12.08 -26.34
C THR A 78 16.22 -12.94 -26.83
N GLU A 79 16.51 -14.11 -27.40
CA GLU A 79 15.49 -15.16 -27.48
C GLU A 79 15.04 -15.52 -26.06
N GLY A 80 13.75 -15.80 -25.90
CA GLY A 80 13.16 -16.05 -24.60
C GLY A 80 11.85 -16.82 -24.67
N ALA A 81 11.31 -17.14 -23.50
CA ALA A 81 9.98 -17.70 -23.36
C ALA A 81 9.31 -17.20 -22.10
N LEU A 82 7.99 -17.13 -22.21
CA LEU A 82 7.09 -16.64 -21.19
C LEU A 82 5.98 -17.65 -20.99
N TRP A 83 5.49 -17.77 -19.76
CA TRP A 83 4.21 -18.40 -19.47
C TRP A 83 3.14 -17.31 -19.44
N GLY A 84 2.21 -17.35 -20.40
CA GLY A 84 1.08 -16.43 -20.53
C GLY A 84 -0.18 -16.97 -19.86
N LEU A 85 -0.97 -16.08 -19.27
CA LEU A 85 -2.31 -16.37 -18.75
C LEU A 85 -3.32 -15.33 -19.25
N ASP A 86 -4.38 -15.78 -19.91
CA ASP A 86 -5.36 -14.89 -20.53
C ASP A 86 -6.19 -14.10 -19.52
N ARG A 87 -6.67 -12.92 -19.91
CA ARG A 87 -7.49 -12.02 -19.08
C ARG A 87 -8.65 -12.73 -18.41
N VAL A 88 -9.41 -13.55 -19.13
CA VAL A 88 -10.63 -14.17 -18.61
C VAL A 88 -10.27 -15.20 -17.55
N THR A 89 -9.24 -15.99 -17.79
CA THR A 89 -8.76 -16.99 -16.83
C THR A 89 -8.06 -16.35 -15.64
N PHE A 90 -7.17 -15.37 -15.85
CA PHE A 90 -6.54 -14.58 -14.80
C PHE A 90 -7.60 -13.95 -13.89
N ARG A 91 -8.56 -13.22 -14.47
CA ARG A 91 -9.66 -12.61 -13.71
C ARG A 91 -10.50 -13.66 -13.03
N ARG A 92 -10.85 -14.77 -13.68
CA ARG A 92 -11.66 -15.82 -13.06
C ARG A 92 -10.95 -16.45 -11.87
N ILE A 93 -9.66 -16.74 -11.95
CA ILE A 93 -8.94 -17.42 -10.88
C ILE A 93 -8.61 -16.45 -9.73
N ILE A 94 -8.15 -15.24 -10.06
CA ILE A 94 -7.82 -14.21 -9.07
C ILE A 94 -9.09 -13.62 -8.44
N LEU A 95 -10.21 -13.47 -9.17
CA LEU A 95 -11.47 -12.93 -8.64
C LEU A 95 -12.39 -14.00 -8.01
N LYS A 96 -12.36 -15.28 -8.44
CA LYS A 96 -13.21 -16.30 -7.79
C LYS A 96 -12.89 -16.47 -6.32
N ASN A 97 -11.62 -16.31 -5.95
CA ASN A 97 -11.26 -16.20 -4.55
C ASN A 97 -11.47 -14.74 -4.13
N ASN A 98 -12.44 -14.50 -3.24
CA ASN A 98 -12.65 -13.21 -2.56
C ASN A 98 -13.38 -12.09 -3.33
N ALA A 99 -14.06 -12.32 -4.47
CA ALA A 99 -14.84 -11.25 -5.15
C ALA A 99 -15.80 -10.48 -4.22
N LYS A 100 -16.51 -11.19 -3.32
CA LYS A 100 -17.39 -10.56 -2.34
C LYS A 100 -16.62 -9.66 -1.37
N LYS A 101 -15.49 -10.15 -0.84
CA LYS A 101 -14.61 -9.42 0.08
C LYS A 101 -13.98 -8.20 -0.60
N ARG A 102 -13.49 -8.35 -1.84
CA ARG A 102 -12.99 -7.24 -2.67
C ARG A 102 -14.04 -6.15 -2.86
N LYS A 103 -15.26 -6.52 -3.24
CA LYS A 103 -16.36 -5.55 -3.41
C LYS A 103 -16.69 -4.83 -2.10
N THR A 104 -16.69 -5.55 -0.98
CA THR A 104 -16.88 -4.94 0.35
C THR A 104 -15.77 -3.94 0.68
N TYR A 105 -14.51 -4.28 0.39
CA TYR A 105 -13.37 -3.40 0.65
C TYR A 105 -13.27 -2.23 -0.31
N GLU A 106 -13.61 -2.42 -1.57
CA GLU A 106 -13.71 -1.33 -2.54
C GLU A 106 -14.70 -0.26 -2.05
N LEU A 107 -15.91 -0.67 -1.66
CA LEU A 107 -16.94 0.22 -1.12
C LEU A 107 -16.49 0.88 0.19
N PHE A 108 -15.78 0.14 1.05
CA PHE A 108 -15.25 0.68 2.29
C PHE A 108 -14.15 1.71 2.04
N ILE A 109 -13.16 1.40 1.20
CA ILE A 109 -12.06 2.30 0.83
C ILE A 109 -12.59 3.56 0.14
N GLU A 110 -13.62 3.43 -0.71
CA GLU A 110 -14.31 4.58 -1.31
C GLU A 110 -14.97 5.50 -0.26
N SER A 111 -15.43 4.94 0.86
CA SER A 111 -16.01 5.73 1.95
C SER A 111 -14.99 6.49 2.80
N VAL A 112 -13.69 6.10 2.75
CA VAL A 112 -12.62 6.72 3.53
C VAL A 112 -12.29 8.11 2.97
N PRO A 113 -12.50 9.21 3.73
CA PRO A 113 -12.32 10.57 3.22
C PRO A 113 -10.92 10.86 2.66
N LEU A 114 -9.87 10.32 3.30
CA LEU A 114 -8.48 10.44 2.87
C LEU A 114 -8.24 9.90 1.44
N LEU A 115 -8.99 8.87 1.06
CA LEU A 115 -8.77 8.12 -0.18
C LEU A 115 -9.70 8.58 -1.31
N LYS A 116 -10.52 9.63 -1.09
CA LYS A 116 -11.43 10.18 -2.11
C LYS A 116 -10.72 10.82 -3.29
N SER A 117 -9.47 11.25 -3.12
CA SER A 117 -8.67 11.81 -4.22
C SER A 117 -8.15 10.74 -5.18
N LEU A 118 -8.24 9.46 -4.82
CA LEU A 118 -7.79 8.36 -5.66
C LEU A 118 -8.85 7.96 -6.67
N GLU A 119 -8.44 7.68 -7.90
CA GLU A 119 -9.30 7.10 -8.92
C GLU A 119 -9.72 5.66 -8.57
N ALA A 120 -10.78 5.15 -9.20
CA ALA A 120 -11.25 3.78 -8.97
C ALA A 120 -10.15 2.72 -9.22
N SER A 121 -9.32 2.92 -10.24
CA SER A 121 -8.19 2.04 -10.56
C SER A 121 -7.12 2.04 -9.47
N GLU A 122 -6.88 3.19 -8.83
CA GLU A 122 -5.93 3.36 -7.73
C GLU A 122 -6.48 2.76 -6.42
N ARG A 123 -7.76 2.95 -6.13
CA ARG A 123 -8.43 2.31 -4.98
C ARG A 123 -8.40 0.80 -5.09
N MET A 124 -8.58 0.24 -6.29
CA MET A 124 -8.51 -1.20 -6.47
C MET A 124 -7.08 -1.74 -6.27
N LYS A 125 -6.03 -0.98 -6.63
CA LYS A 125 -4.63 -1.33 -6.28
C LYS A 125 -4.42 -1.45 -4.77
N ILE A 126 -5.08 -0.60 -3.99
CA ILE A 126 -5.05 -0.68 -2.53
C ILE A 126 -5.75 -1.94 -2.05
N VAL A 127 -6.98 -2.20 -2.53
CA VAL A 127 -7.74 -3.39 -2.15
C VAL A 127 -6.97 -4.69 -2.42
N ASP A 128 -6.13 -4.69 -3.45
CA ASP A 128 -5.37 -5.87 -3.87
C ASP A 128 -4.16 -6.18 -2.97
N VAL A 129 -3.64 -5.19 -2.26
CA VAL A 129 -2.47 -5.35 -1.38
C VAL A 129 -2.80 -5.24 0.11
N ILE A 130 -4.00 -4.74 0.46
CA ILE A 130 -4.33 -4.45 1.84
C ILE A 130 -4.57 -5.74 2.63
N GLY A 131 -3.86 -5.87 3.75
CA GLY A 131 -4.03 -6.93 4.73
C GLY A 131 -5.17 -6.63 5.70
N GLU A 132 -5.60 -7.66 6.41
CA GLU A 132 -6.58 -7.57 7.49
C GLU A 132 -5.92 -8.04 8.78
N LYS A 133 -6.09 -7.29 9.87
CA LYS A 133 -5.73 -7.73 11.22
C LYS A 133 -6.88 -7.45 12.19
N VAL A 134 -7.14 -8.42 13.06
CA VAL A 134 -8.11 -8.31 14.16
C VAL A 134 -7.33 -8.26 15.46
N TYR A 135 -7.71 -7.35 16.34
CA TYR A 135 -7.11 -7.12 17.64
C TYR A 135 -8.18 -7.27 18.72
N GLN A 136 -7.81 -7.88 19.84
CA GLN A 136 -8.67 -8.04 21.00
C GLN A 136 -8.66 -6.78 21.87
N ASP A 137 -9.63 -6.67 22.79
CA ASP A 137 -9.71 -5.52 23.70
C ASP A 137 -8.41 -5.32 24.48
N GLY A 138 -7.94 -4.06 24.50
CA GLY A 138 -6.70 -3.67 25.16
C GLY A 138 -5.41 -4.09 24.43
N GLU A 139 -5.50 -4.83 23.33
CA GLU A 139 -4.32 -5.25 22.56
C GLU A 139 -3.60 -4.04 21.94
N ARG A 140 -2.27 -4.06 22.01
CA ARG A 140 -1.43 -2.99 21.45
C ARG A 140 -1.20 -3.22 19.96
N ILE A 141 -1.59 -2.24 19.15
CA ILE A 141 -1.45 -2.26 17.70
C ILE A 141 -0.12 -1.64 17.25
N ILE A 142 0.25 -0.51 17.87
CA ILE A 142 1.51 0.21 17.63
C ILE A 142 2.15 0.51 18.98
N SER A 143 3.47 0.37 19.08
CA SER A 143 4.24 0.90 20.22
C SER A 143 4.98 2.17 19.83
N GLN A 144 4.89 3.20 20.68
CA GLN A 144 5.70 4.41 20.57
C GLN A 144 7.20 4.07 20.56
N GLY A 145 7.97 4.74 19.70
CA GLY A 145 9.41 4.55 19.54
C GLY A 145 9.79 3.43 18.58
N ASP A 146 8.87 2.55 18.18
CA ASP A 146 9.16 1.51 17.20
C ASP A 146 9.40 2.13 15.81
N LYS A 147 10.14 1.41 14.96
CA LYS A 147 10.25 1.76 13.55
C LYS A 147 8.89 1.56 12.88
N ALA A 148 8.46 2.52 12.08
CA ALA A 148 7.23 2.37 11.32
C ALA A 148 7.40 1.43 10.13
N ASP A 149 6.44 0.53 10.00
CA ASP A 149 6.40 -0.59 9.06
C ASP A 149 5.09 -0.63 8.27
N CYS A 150 3.98 -0.22 8.90
CA CYS A 150 2.64 -0.27 8.35
C CYS A 150 1.81 1.01 8.59
N PHE A 151 0.82 1.21 7.74
CA PHE A 151 -0.27 2.16 7.86
C PHE A 151 -1.58 1.42 8.15
N TYR A 152 -2.49 2.02 8.92
CA TYR A 152 -3.71 1.37 9.40
C TYR A 152 -4.97 2.19 9.10
N ILE A 153 -6.04 1.51 8.68
CA ILE A 153 -7.39 2.07 8.57
C ILE A 153 -8.33 1.23 9.43
N VAL A 154 -9.12 1.86 10.30
CA VAL A 154 -10.08 1.17 11.17
C VAL A 154 -11.29 0.73 10.35
N GLU A 155 -11.48 -0.58 10.17
CA GLU A 155 -12.65 -1.17 9.51
C GLU A 155 -13.83 -1.25 10.48
N SER A 156 -13.59 -1.68 11.74
CA SER A 156 -14.59 -1.71 12.80
C SER A 156 -13.93 -1.65 14.18
N GLY A 157 -14.73 -1.30 15.19
CA GLY A 157 -14.24 -1.05 16.54
C GLY A 157 -13.66 0.36 16.69
N GLU A 158 -12.88 0.53 17.75
CA GLU A 158 -12.31 1.82 18.13
C GLU A 158 -10.86 1.64 18.61
N VAL A 159 -9.99 2.58 18.21
CA VAL A 159 -8.58 2.59 18.60
C VAL A 159 -8.30 3.86 19.39
N LYS A 160 -7.70 3.74 20.57
CA LYS A 160 -7.20 4.89 21.34
C LYS A 160 -5.71 5.07 21.09
N ILE A 161 -5.29 6.32 20.91
CA ILE A 161 -3.90 6.72 20.70
C ILE A 161 -3.38 7.35 21.98
N LEU A 162 -2.31 6.78 22.53
CA LEU A 162 -1.71 7.15 23.80
C LEU A 162 -0.25 7.57 23.60
N ILE A 163 0.16 8.69 24.17
CA ILE A 163 1.55 9.16 24.15
C ILE A 163 2.14 9.21 25.55
N LYS A 164 3.40 8.78 25.69
CA LYS A 164 4.20 9.01 26.89
C LYS A 164 5.01 10.29 26.70
N SER A 165 4.85 11.25 27.62
CA SER A 165 5.66 12.47 27.66
C SER A 165 7.02 12.20 28.30
N LYS A 166 8.11 12.69 27.70
CA LYS A 166 9.47 12.63 28.26
C LYS A 166 9.78 13.80 29.21
N THR A 167 8.93 14.84 29.23
CA THR A 167 9.20 16.12 29.92
C THR A 167 8.59 16.22 31.33
N MET A 168 7.82 15.21 31.78
CA MET A 168 7.35 15.15 33.16
C MET A 168 8.49 14.71 34.09
N THR A 169 9.19 15.67 34.69
CA THR A 169 10.29 15.49 35.65
C THR A 169 9.84 15.05 37.06
N SER A 170 8.55 14.72 37.26
CA SER A 170 8.03 14.15 38.50
C SER A 170 7.87 12.63 38.38
N LYS A 171 7.66 11.93 39.50
CA LYS A 171 7.48 10.46 39.63
C LYS A 171 6.33 9.85 38.79
N GLU A 172 5.68 10.65 37.94
CA GLU A 172 4.59 10.31 37.01
C GLU A 172 5.07 10.17 35.54
N ALA A 173 6.40 10.22 35.29
CA ALA A 173 7.05 10.12 33.97
C ALA A 173 6.69 8.91 33.08
N ASN A 174 5.80 8.01 33.53
CA ASN A 174 5.35 6.84 32.80
C ASN A 174 3.83 6.84 32.53
N GLN A 175 3.12 7.94 32.83
CA GLN A 175 1.69 8.07 32.53
C GLN A 175 1.47 8.27 31.03
N GLU A 176 0.67 7.39 30.45
CA GLU A 176 0.19 7.50 29.08
C GLU A 176 -1.00 8.47 29.03
N VAL A 177 -0.92 9.48 28.17
CA VAL A 177 -2.00 10.45 27.94
C VAL A 177 -2.68 10.11 26.63
N GLU A 178 -4.02 10.05 26.65
CA GLU A 178 -4.82 9.84 25.44
C GLU A 178 -4.90 11.13 24.63
N ILE A 179 -4.50 11.06 23.36
CA ILE A 179 -4.44 12.23 22.46
C ILE A 179 -5.47 12.15 21.34
N ALA A 180 -5.97 10.97 21.01
CA ALA A 180 -6.96 10.77 19.97
C ALA A 180 -7.67 9.42 20.09
N ARG A 181 -8.85 9.35 19.47
CA ARG A 181 -9.58 8.11 19.19
C ARG A 181 -9.86 8.01 17.70
N CYS A 182 -9.70 6.82 17.15
CA CYS A 182 -9.97 6.51 15.75
C CYS A 182 -11.11 5.48 15.67
N HIS A 183 -12.10 5.78 14.85
CA HIS A 183 -13.27 4.97 14.58
C HIS A 183 -13.30 4.53 13.12
N ARG A 184 -14.33 3.74 12.77
CA ARG A 184 -14.54 3.23 11.40
C ARG A 184 -14.32 4.32 10.33
N GLY A 185 -13.44 4.02 9.38
CA GLY A 185 -13.09 4.90 8.25
C GLY A 185 -11.99 5.92 8.55
N GLN A 186 -11.57 6.06 9.80
CA GLN A 186 -10.40 6.83 10.19
C GLN A 186 -9.13 5.96 10.12
N TYR A 187 -7.98 6.62 10.07
CA TYR A 187 -6.68 5.99 9.91
C TYR A 187 -5.71 6.44 10.98
N PHE A 188 -4.61 5.71 11.14
CA PHE A 188 -3.51 6.07 12.03
C PHE A 188 -2.19 5.43 11.59
N GLY A 189 -1.08 5.94 12.12
CA GLY A 189 0.27 5.41 11.86
C GLY A 189 0.94 5.97 10.60
N GLU A 190 0.35 6.95 9.95
CA GLU A 190 0.91 7.66 8.78
C GLU A 190 2.08 8.57 9.15
N LEU A 191 2.05 9.21 10.32
CA LEU A 191 3.00 10.26 10.68
C LEU A 191 4.46 9.80 10.57
N ALA A 192 4.73 8.62 11.13
CA ALA A 192 6.05 8.01 11.11
C ALA A 192 6.52 7.60 9.70
N LEU A 193 5.57 7.25 8.81
CA LEU A 193 5.87 6.92 7.41
C LEU A 193 6.16 8.19 6.59
N VAL A 194 5.40 9.26 6.82
CA VAL A 194 5.56 10.53 6.10
C VAL A 194 6.82 11.28 6.54
N THR A 195 7.16 11.21 7.83
CA THR A 195 8.32 11.94 8.40
C THR A 195 9.60 11.09 8.43
N ASN A 196 9.50 9.79 8.17
CA ASN A 196 10.58 8.81 8.32
C ASN A 196 11.19 8.84 9.74
N LYS A 197 10.34 8.97 10.75
CA LYS A 197 10.69 8.97 12.18
C LYS A 197 10.07 7.75 12.88
N PRO A 198 10.54 7.38 14.08
CA PRO A 198 9.88 6.38 14.91
C PRO A 198 8.42 6.75 15.22
N ARG A 199 7.64 5.75 15.65
CA ARG A 199 6.24 5.93 16.06
C ARG A 199 6.13 6.97 17.17
N ALA A 200 5.40 8.06 16.93
CA ALA A 200 5.25 9.15 17.89
C ALA A 200 4.39 8.78 19.12
N ALA A 201 3.47 7.83 18.96
CA ALA A 201 2.54 7.40 20.00
C ALA A 201 2.23 5.90 19.86
N SER A 202 1.72 5.30 20.94
CA SER A 202 1.19 3.94 20.96
C SER A 202 -0.29 3.94 20.55
N ALA A 203 -0.77 2.84 19.99
CA ALA A 203 -2.17 2.64 19.63
C ALA A 203 -2.69 1.34 20.24
N TYR A 204 -3.88 1.39 20.82
CA TYR A 204 -4.50 0.25 21.51
C TYR A 204 -5.94 0.05 21.06
N ALA A 205 -6.34 -1.21 20.91
CA ALA A 205 -7.71 -1.58 20.63
C ALA A 205 -8.62 -1.30 21.84
N VAL A 206 -9.84 -0.80 21.56
CA VAL A 206 -10.93 -0.61 22.53
C VAL A 206 -12.08 -1.50 22.06
N GLY A 207 -12.29 -2.62 22.77
CA GLY A 207 -13.08 -3.74 22.28
C GLY A 207 -12.40 -4.51 21.17
N GLU A 208 -13.16 -5.36 20.47
CA GLU A 208 -12.68 -6.02 19.26
C GLU A 208 -12.51 -4.99 18.13
N VAL A 209 -11.30 -4.88 17.61
CA VAL A 209 -10.96 -3.96 16.53
C VAL A 209 -10.51 -4.72 15.30
N LYS A 210 -11.01 -4.28 14.15
CA LYS A 210 -10.57 -4.77 12.85
C LYS A 210 -9.92 -3.63 12.09
N CYS A 211 -8.68 -3.83 11.67
CA CYS A 211 -7.95 -2.88 10.84
C CYS A 211 -7.61 -3.48 9.48
N LEU A 212 -7.69 -2.63 8.47
CA LEU A 212 -7.00 -2.82 7.21
C LEU A 212 -5.56 -2.31 7.35
N VAL A 213 -4.59 -3.10 6.90
CA VAL A 213 -3.16 -2.85 7.13
C VAL A 213 -2.42 -2.81 5.80
N MET A 214 -1.63 -1.75 5.59
CA MET A 214 -0.82 -1.57 4.39
C MET A 214 0.65 -1.41 4.79
N ASP A 215 1.55 -2.18 4.20
CA ASP A 215 2.98 -2.04 4.47
C ASP A 215 3.55 -0.74 3.88
N VAL A 216 4.74 -0.34 4.34
CA VAL A 216 5.41 0.90 3.93
C VAL A 216 5.69 0.96 2.42
N GLN A 217 6.02 -0.16 1.77
CA GLN A 217 6.35 -0.19 0.34
C GLN A 217 5.08 0.05 -0.49
N ALA A 218 3.97 -0.59 -0.10
CA ALA A 218 2.66 -0.37 -0.69
C ALA A 218 2.16 1.07 -0.43
N PHE A 219 2.38 1.60 0.77
CA PHE A 219 2.01 2.97 1.13
C PHE A 219 2.70 4.00 0.23
N GLU A 220 4.03 3.94 0.09
CA GLU A 220 4.79 4.87 -0.75
C GLU A 220 4.39 4.79 -2.22
N ARG A 221 4.16 3.57 -2.72
CA ARG A 221 3.81 3.34 -4.13
C ARG A 221 2.38 3.78 -4.46
N LEU A 222 1.43 3.61 -3.55
CA LEU A 222 0.00 3.74 -3.85
C LEU A 222 -0.65 5.00 -3.26
N LEU A 223 -0.14 5.53 -2.15
CA LEU A 223 -0.70 6.70 -1.48
C LEU A 223 0.07 7.99 -1.73
N GLY A 224 1.03 7.98 -2.66
CA GLY A 224 1.70 9.18 -3.16
C GLY A 224 0.77 10.37 -3.42
N PRO A 225 -0.38 10.19 -4.13
CA PRO A 225 -1.34 11.28 -4.36
C PRO A 225 -2.01 11.82 -3.10
N CYS A 226 -2.09 11.03 -2.03
CA CYS A 226 -2.69 11.40 -0.74
C CYS A 226 -1.68 12.03 0.23
N MET A 227 -0.39 12.04 -0.09
CA MET A 227 0.66 12.55 0.80
C MET A 227 0.45 14.01 1.19
N ASP A 228 -0.03 14.84 0.27
CA ASP A 228 -0.30 16.26 0.55
C ASP A 228 -1.47 16.43 1.54
N ILE A 229 -2.49 15.57 1.46
CA ILE A 229 -3.61 15.56 2.41
C ILE A 229 -3.10 15.14 3.80
N MET A 230 -2.27 14.11 3.86
CA MET A 230 -1.68 13.65 5.12
C MET A 230 -0.80 14.74 5.75
N LYS A 231 0.06 15.41 4.96
CA LYS A 231 0.91 16.51 5.45
C LYS A 231 0.11 17.68 6.02
N ARG A 232 -1.03 18.04 5.43
CA ARG A 232 -1.93 19.06 5.99
C ARG A 232 -2.56 18.66 7.32
N ASN A 233 -2.83 17.38 7.53
CA ASN A 233 -3.35 16.89 8.81
C ASN A 233 -2.24 16.85 9.88
N ILE A 234 -0.98 16.60 9.50
CA ILE A 234 0.18 16.61 10.41
C ILE A 234 0.35 17.97 11.09
N THR A 235 0.20 19.09 10.37
CA THR A 235 0.33 20.43 10.98
C THR A 235 -0.69 20.65 12.10
N HIS A 236 -1.90 20.08 11.97
CA HIS A 236 -2.92 20.16 13.01
C HIS A 236 -2.57 19.29 14.23
N TYR A 237 -1.94 18.13 14.02
CA TYR A 237 -1.41 17.31 15.10
C TYR A 237 -0.29 18.02 15.86
N GLU A 238 0.65 18.66 15.16
CA GLU A 238 1.73 19.43 15.79
C GLU A 238 1.16 20.57 16.65
N GLU A 239 0.16 21.31 16.16
CA GLU A 239 -0.52 22.36 16.92
C GLU A 239 -1.19 21.82 18.19
N GLN A 240 -1.91 20.70 18.10
CA GLN A 240 -2.57 20.07 19.25
C GLN A 240 -1.56 19.53 20.28
N LEU A 241 -0.47 18.92 19.82
CA LEU A 241 0.57 18.38 20.68
C LEU A 241 1.36 19.50 21.38
N VAL A 242 1.65 20.60 20.67
CA VAL A 242 2.24 21.81 21.27
C VAL A 242 1.30 22.40 22.33
N ALA A 243 -0.01 22.45 22.06
CA ALA A 243 -0.98 22.95 23.03
C ALA A 243 -1.07 22.07 24.30
N MET A 244 -0.94 20.74 24.16
CA MET A 244 -1.02 19.80 25.28
C MET A 244 0.28 19.67 26.09
N PHE A 245 1.44 19.76 25.43
CA PHE A 245 2.74 19.43 26.05
C PHE A 245 3.74 20.60 26.06
N GLY A 246 3.36 21.77 25.54
CA GLY A 246 4.14 23.01 25.64
C GLY A 246 5.37 23.12 24.73
N SER A 247 5.77 22.05 24.02
CA SER A 247 6.79 22.11 22.98
C SER A 247 6.63 21.00 21.92
N SER A 248 6.93 21.32 20.65
CA SER A 248 6.97 20.37 19.51
C SER A 248 8.22 19.46 19.56
N MET A 249 9.15 19.76 20.47
CA MET A 249 10.54 19.26 20.44
C MET A 249 10.66 17.74 20.69
N ASP A 250 9.67 17.11 21.31
CA ASP A 250 9.69 15.66 21.62
C ASP A 250 9.23 14.75 20.47
N LEU A 251 8.63 15.29 19.41
CA LEU A 251 8.14 14.51 18.25
C LEU A 251 9.19 14.38 17.14
N LEU A 252 10.15 15.30 17.12
CA LEU A 252 11.13 15.41 16.04
C LEU A 252 12.50 14.87 16.41
N ASP A 253 12.76 14.58 17.69
CA ASP A 253 14.05 14.12 18.17
C ASP A 253 13.90 12.86 19.06
N PRO A 254 13.91 11.65 18.45
CA PRO A 254 14.19 10.43 19.19
C PRO A 254 15.70 10.42 19.41
N GLY A 255 16.19 11.22 20.37
CA GLY A 255 17.62 11.48 20.54
C GLY A 255 18.51 10.24 20.33
N ASN A 256 19.52 10.45 19.47
CA ASN A 256 20.79 9.71 19.26
C ASN A 256 20.82 8.19 19.54
#